data_AF-A0A2H4S6H5-F1
#
_entry.id   AF-A0A2H4S6H5-F1
#
_cell.length_a   1.000
_cell.length_b   1.000
_cell.length_c   1.000
_cell.angle_alpha   90.00
_cell.angle_beta   90.00
_cell.angle_gamma   90.00
#
_symmetry.space_group_name_H-M   'P 1'
#
loop_
_entity.id
_entity.type
_entity.pdbx_description
1 polymer ?
#
loop_
_entity_poly.entity_id
_entity_poly.type
_entity_poly.pdbx_seq_one_letter_code
_entity_poly.pdbx_strand_id
1 'polypeptide(L)'
;MGDEEMSQEPPVDRGLLALKHLDAAYEARKQMPDGKEQTEVVLAHATQALRLADDDRIIKALANLVLGGCHEQQDKWHLAYYEYVAAKEQYTDEWTESMEQALQYCRCKVFPR
;
A
#
# COMPACT_ATOMS: atom_id res chain seq x y z
N MET A 1 8.08 -25.86 -41.99
CA MET A 1 8.04 -26.36 -40.61
C MET A 1 9.17 -25.70 -39.86
N GLY A 2 8.85 -24.64 -39.13
CA GLY A 2 9.73 -24.05 -38.15
C GLY A 2 8.83 -23.79 -36.96
N ASP A 3 8.88 -24.67 -35.98
CA ASP A 3 8.16 -24.50 -34.72
C ASP A 3 8.82 -23.33 -34.00
N GLU A 4 8.11 -22.19 -33.94
CA GLU A 4 8.44 -21.12 -33.00
C GLU A 4 8.23 -21.68 -31.60
N GLU A 5 9.32 -22.01 -30.92
CA GLU A 5 9.34 -22.24 -29.49
C GLU A 5 8.88 -20.95 -28.81
N MET A 6 7.57 -20.86 -28.56
CA MET A 6 6.96 -19.89 -27.67
C MET A 6 7.54 -20.15 -26.28
N SER A 7 8.65 -19.47 -25.95
CA SER A 7 9.19 -19.41 -24.60
C SER A 7 8.09 -18.87 -23.68
N GLN A 8 7.36 -19.78 -23.03
CA GLN A 8 6.49 -19.43 -21.92
C GLN A 8 7.40 -19.10 -20.76
N GLU A 9 7.53 -17.81 -20.44
CA GLU A 9 8.15 -17.39 -19.19
C GLU A 9 7.43 -18.11 -18.03
N PRO A 10 8.17 -18.67 -17.05
CA PRO A 10 7.55 -19.35 -15.93
C PRO A 10 6.59 -18.38 -15.22
N PRO A 11 5.45 -18.87 -14.69
CA PRO A 11 4.50 -18.02 -14.00
C PRO A 11 5.22 -17.28 -12.87
N VAL A 12 5.30 -15.96 -12.99
CA VAL A 12 5.88 -15.10 -11.97
C VAL A 12 5.04 -15.25 -10.71
N ASP A 13 5.66 -15.67 -9.60
CA ASP A 13 5.01 -15.72 -8.30
C ASP A 13 4.60 -14.30 -7.90
N ARG A 14 3.31 -14.00 -8.07
CA ARG A 14 2.73 -12.68 -7.84
C ARG A 14 2.77 -12.31 -6.37
N GLY A 15 2.63 -13.28 -5.46
CA GLY A 15 2.72 -13.06 -4.01
C GLY A 15 4.13 -12.63 -3.61
N LEU A 16 5.15 -13.37 -4.09
CA LEU A 16 6.55 -13.00 -3.87
C LEU A 16 6.88 -11.62 -4.47
N LEU A 17 6.36 -11.31 -5.66
CA LEU A 17 6.57 -10.00 -6.27
C LEU A 17 5.86 -8.89 -5.49
N ALA A 18 4.66 -9.14 -4.96
CA ALA A 18 3.93 -8.21 -4.12
C ALA A 18 4.71 -7.87 -2.84
N LEU A 19 5.28 -8.88 -2.17
CA LEU A 19 6.16 -8.70 -1.01
C LEU A 19 7.39 -7.86 -1.34
N LYS A 20 8.06 -8.13 -2.47
CA LYS A 20 9.21 -7.33 -2.91
C LYS A 20 8.86 -5.86 -3.11
N HIS A 21 7.69 -5.57 -3.67
CA HIS A 21 7.21 -4.20 -3.80
C HIS A 21 6.88 -3.58 -2.43
N LEU A 22 6.29 -4.32 -1.52
CA LEU A 22 5.99 -3.84 -0.17
C LEU A 22 7.27 -3.51 0.61
N ASP A 23 8.27 -4.39 0.58
CA ASP A 23 9.58 -4.16 1.18
C ASP A 23 10.26 -2.92 0.60
N ALA A 24 10.24 -2.77 -0.73
CA ALA A 24 10.78 -1.59 -1.40
C ALA A 24 10.07 -0.29 -0.98
N ALA A 25 8.74 -0.34 -0.77
CA ALA A 25 7.99 0.80 -0.25
C ALA A 25 8.43 1.18 1.17
N TYR A 26 8.65 0.19 2.05
CA TYR A 26 9.14 0.44 3.41
C TYR A 26 10.56 1.01 3.43
N GLU A 27 11.47 0.46 2.62
CA GLU A 27 12.84 0.96 2.53
C GLU A 27 12.89 2.38 1.95
N ALA A 28 12.13 2.65 0.89
CA ALA A 28 11.98 3.99 0.35
C ALA A 28 11.46 4.96 1.43
N ARG A 29 10.44 4.55 2.21
CA ARG A 29 9.88 5.37 3.29
C ARG A 29 10.89 5.71 4.39
N LYS A 30 11.76 4.77 4.79
CA LYS A 30 12.82 5.01 5.78
C LYS A 30 13.84 6.05 5.32
N GLN A 31 14.03 6.17 4.00
CA GLN A 31 14.98 7.10 3.39
C GLN A 31 14.40 8.52 3.20
N MET A 32 13.11 8.73 3.50
CA MET A 32 12.47 10.04 3.43
C MET A 32 12.44 10.70 4.82
N PRO A 33 13.33 11.66 5.12
CA PRO A 33 13.15 12.53 6.27
C PRO A 33 12.02 13.52 5.98
N ASP A 34 10.84 13.31 6.59
CA ASP A 34 9.72 14.25 6.79
C ASP A 34 9.46 15.29 5.66
N GLY A 35 9.40 14.85 4.41
CA GLY A 35 9.18 15.71 3.25
C GLY A 35 8.20 15.12 2.23
N LYS A 36 7.37 15.98 1.63
CA LYS A 36 6.36 15.61 0.61
C LYS A 36 6.95 15.12 -0.72
N GLU A 37 8.24 15.36 -0.96
CA GLU A 37 8.84 15.22 -2.29
C GLU A 37 9.29 13.79 -2.64
N GLN A 38 9.36 12.86 -1.69
CA GLN A 38 9.75 11.47 -1.97
C GLN A 38 8.58 10.47 -1.93
N THR A 39 7.36 10.96 -1.67
CA THR A 39 6.18 10.11 -1.50
C THR A 39 5.82 9.30 -2.76
N GLU A 40 6.23 9.75 -3.95
CA GLU A 40 5.88 9.11 -5.22
C GLU A 40 6.47 7.70 -5.39
N VAL A 41 7.72 7.49 -4.96
CA VAL A 41 8.37 6.16 -5.05
C VAL A 41 7.67 5.17 -4.11
N VAL A 42 7.37 5.62 -2.89
CA VAL A 42 6.64 4.80 -1.92
C VAL A 42 5.23 4.46 -2.44
N LEU A 43 4.52 5.45 -3.00
CA LEU A 43 3.20 5.25 -3.61
C LEU A 43 3.24 4.25 -4.76
N ALA A 44 4.22 4.36 -5.66
CA ALA A 44 4.35 3.46 -6.81
C ALA A 44 4.56 2.01 -6.36
N HIS A 45 5.47 1.79 -5.41
CA HIS A 45 5.74 0.46 -4.87
C HIS A 45 4.55 -0.11 -4.09
N ALA A 46 3.92 0.68 -3.20
CA ALA A 46 2.76 0.23 -2.44
C ALA A 46 1.55 -0.09 -3.33
N THR A 47 1.30 0.73 -4.37
CA THR A 47 0.25 0.47 -5.37
C THR A 47 0.49 -0.84 -6.11
N GLN A 48 1.75 -1.11 -6.50
CA GLN A 48 2.10 -2.32 -7.20
C GLN A 48 1.99 -3.55 -6.29
N ALA A 49 2.38 -3.43 -5.02
CA ALA A 49 2.17 -4.48 -4.01
C ALA A 49 0.67 -4.81 -3.89
N LEU A 50 -0.19 -3.79 -3.74
CA LEU A 50 -1.64 -3.97 -3.65
C LEU A 50 -2.23 -4.67 -4.88
N ARG A 51 -1.79 -4.28 -6.10
CA ARG A 51 -2.26 -4.88 -7.36
C ARG A 51 -1.83 -6.33 -7.53
N LEU A 52 -0.68 -6.70 -6.98
CA LEU A 52 -0.11 -8.05 -7.11
C LEU A 52 -0.51 -9.00 -5.99
N ALA A 53 -0.96 -8.48 -4.84
CA ALA A 53 -1.30 -9.25 -3.64
C ALA A 53 -2.40 -10.31 -3.83
N ASP A 54 -3.14 -10.28 -4.94
CA ASP A 54 -4.20 -11.24 -5.29
C ASP A 54 -5.24 -11.40 -4.17
N ASP A 55 -5.26 -12.51 -3.42
CA ASP A 55 -6.15 -12.72 -2.26
C ASP A 55 -5.44 -12.60 -0.89
N ASP A 56 -4.16 -12.25 -0.87
CA ASP A 56 -3.39 -12.06 0.35
C ASP A 56 -3.83 -10.79 1.10
N ARG A 57 -4.64 -11.00 2.14
CA ARG A 57 -5.20 -9.94 2.97
C ARG A 57 -4.14 -9.17 3.76
N ILE A 58 -3.04 -9.82 4.13
CA ILE A 58 -1.97 -9.19 4.90
C ILE A 58 -1.22 -8.21 4.00
N ILE A 59 -0.81 -8.64 2.82
CA ILE A 59 -0.08 -7.77 1.88
C ILE A 59 -0.96 -6.59 1.46
N LYS A 60 -2.24 -6.83 1.15
CA LYS A 60 -3.18 -5.75 0.81
C LYS A 60 -3.35 -4.76 1.97
N ALA A 61 -3.52 -5.23 3.20
CA ALA A 61 -3.65 -4.37 4.36
C ALA A 61 -2.41 -3.49 4.58
N LEU A 62 -1.22 -4.10 4.54
CA LEU A 62 0.05 -3.39 4.73
C LEU A 62 0.29 -2.38 3.61
N ALA A 63 -0.02 -2.73 2.36
CA ALA A 63 0.05 -1.81 1.23
C ALA A 63 -0.90 -0.61 1.43
N ASN A 64 -2.16 -0.86 1.82
CA ASN A 64 -3.13 0.20 2.11
C ASN A 64 -2.68 1.10 3.30
N LEU A 65 -2.05 0.56 4.34
CA LEU A 65 -1.49 1.37 5.43
C LEU A 65 -0.38 2.30 4.93
N VAL A 66 0.48 1.82 4.04
CA VAL A 66 1.54 2.62 3.42
C VAL A 66 0.93 3.71 2.53
N LEU A 67 -0.02 3.36 1.67
CA LEU A 67 -0.74 4.32 0.82
C LEU A 67 -1.47 5.39 1.65
N GLY A 68 -2.14 4.98 2.72
CA GLY A 68 -2.82 5.87 3.65
C GLY A 68 -1.89 6.94 4.22
N GLY A 69 -0.72 6.52 4.73
CA GLY A 69 0.28 7.44 5.28
C GLY A 69 0.88 8.38 4.23
N CYS A 70 1.09 7.88 3.00
CA CYS A 70 1.53 8.71 1.88
C CYS A 70 0.49 9.78 1.51
N HIS A 71 -0.78 9.39 1.40
CA HIS A 71 -1.86 10.33 1.10
C HIS A 71 -2.10 11.33 2.24
N GLU A 72 -1.87 10.94 3.49
CA GLU A 72 -1.88 11.84 4.64
C GLU A 72 -0.83 12.95 4.49
N GLN A 73 0.43 12.59 4.18
CA GLN A 73 1.52 13.55 3.95
C GLN A 73 1.25 14.50 2.77
N GLN A 74 0.47 14.05 1.78
CA GLN A 74 0.06 14.84 0.61
C GLN A 74 -1.18 15.70 0.86
N ASP A 75 -1.71 15.75 2.08
CA ASP A 75 -2.99 16.39 2.43
C ASP A 75 -4.19 15.86 1.62
N LYS A 76 -4.09 14.64 1.07
CA LYS A 76 -5.17 13.96 0.33
C LYS A 76 -6.02 13.14 1.29
N TRP A 77 -6.62 13.82 2.27
CA TRP A 77 -7.31 13.22 3.42
C TRP A 77 -8.39 12.20 3.05
N HIS A 78 -9.12 12.42 1.95
CA HIS A 78 -10.17 11.50 1.48
C HIS A 78 -9.59 10.16 1.03
N LEU A 79 -8.48 10.18 0.26
CA LEU A 79 -7.79 8.95 -0.13
C LEU A 79 -7.23 8.26 1.10
N ALA A 80 -6.50 8.99 1.95
CA ALA A 80 -5.94 8.44 3.18
C ALA A 80 -7.00 7.73 4.04
N TYR A 81 -8.17 8.35 4.21
CA TYR A 81 -9.29 7.77 4.94
C TYR A 81 -9.75 6.42 4.37
N TYR A 82 -9.99 6.35 3.05
CA TYR A 82 -10.47 5.11 2.42
C TYR A 82 -9.40 4.01 2.39
N GLU A 83 -8.13 4.37 2.25
CA GLU A 83 -7.02 3.41 2.38
C GLU A 83 -6.97 2.81 3.78
N TYR A 84 -7.11 3.63 4.83
CA TYR A 84 -7.15 3.14 6.21
C TYR A 84 -8.38 2.28 6.50
N VAL A 85 -9.55 2.60 5.93
CA VAL A 85 -10.73 1.74 6.03
C VAL A 85 -10.47 0.39 5.38
N ALA A 86 -9.94 0.37 4.16
CA ALA A 86 -9.62 -0.86 3.43
C ALA A 86 -8.59 -1.72 4.16
N ALA A 87 -7.58 -1.09 4.79
CA ALA A 87 -6.62 -1.80 5.63
C ALA A 87 -7.28 -2.43 6.86
N LYS A 88 -8.15 -1.69 7.56
CA LYS A 88 -8.85 -2.16 8.76
C LYS A 88 -9.75 -3.36 8.48
N GLU A 89 -10.44 -3.37 7.33
CA GLU A 89 -11.29 -4.50 6.91
C GLU A 89 -10.50 -5.80 6.72
N GLN A 90 -9.19 -5.71 6.46
CA GLN A 90 -8.34 -6.85 6.14
C GLN A 90 -7.40 -7.25 7.29
N TYR A 91 -7.19 -6.37 8.27
CA TYR A 91 -6.20 -6.51 9.34
C TYR A 91 -6.79 -6.34 10.74
N THR A 92 -7.98 -6.91 10.97
CA THR A 92 -8.77 -6.66 12.19
C THR A 92 -8.06 -7.06 13.47
N ASP A 93 -7.32 -8.17 13.46
CA ASP A 93 -6.73 -8.77 14.67
C ASP A 93 -5.42 -8.08 15.09
N GLU A 94 -4.77 -7.39 14.17
CA GLU A 94 -3.51 -6.67 14.38
C GLU A 94 -3.68 -5.15 14.28
N TRP A 95 -4.92 -4.66 14.24
CA TRP A 95 -5.24 -3.24 14.18
C TRP A 95 -4.90 -2.53 15.49
N THR A 96 -3.92 -1.64 15.46
CA THR A 96 -3.44 -0.96 16.67
C THR A 96 -4.23 0.31 16.98
N GLU A 97 -4.13 0.80 18.22
CA GLU A 97 -4.70 2.08 18.62
C GLU A 97 -4.14 3.25 17.79
N SER A 98 -2.85 3.22 17.45
CA SER A 98 -2.24 4.25 16.61
C SER A 98 -2.82 4.28 15.19
N MET A 99 -3.12 3.12 14.61
CA MET A 99 -3.81 3.03 13.31
C MET A 99 -5.25 3.56 13.42
N GLU A 100 -5.95 3.24 14.51
CA GLU A 100 -7.29 3.77 14.77
C GLU A 100 -7.28 5.30 14.89
N GLN A 101 -6.30 5.87 15.61
CA GLN A 101 -6.16 7.32 15.75
C GLN A 101 -5.91 8.01 14.39
N ALA A 102 -5.05 7.44 13.53
CA ALA A 102 -4.80 7.95 12.18
C ALA A 102 -6.08 7.93 11.32
N LEU A 103 -6.83 6.83 11.37
CA LEU A 103 -8.12 6.70 10.69
C LEU A 103 -9.13 7.75 11.17
N GLN A 104 -9.28 7.93 12.49
CA GLN A 104 -10.20 8.94 13.04
C GLN A 104 -9.75 10.37 12.73
N TYR A 105 -8.45 10.63 12.72
CA TYR A 105 -7.91 11.93 12.31
C TYR A 105 -8.28 12.25 10.85
N CYS A 106 -8.06 11.30 9.93
CA CYS A 106 -8.45 11.44 8.53
C CYS A 106 -9.98 11.65 8.40
N ARG A 107 -10.78 10.90 9.15
CA ARG A 107 -12.25 11.05 9.18
C ARG A 107 -12.67 12.47 9.54
N CYS A 108 -12.07 13.07 10.57
CA CYS A 108 -12.36 14.43 10.99
C CYS A 108 -12.02 15.47 9.91
N LYS A 109 -10.98 15.21 9.10
CA LYS A 109 -10.61 16.08 7.97
C LYS A 109 -11.58 15.97 6.79
N VAL A 110 -12.10 14.76 6.53
CA VAL A 110 -13.00 14.48 5.40
C VAL A 110 -14.44 14.91 5.69
N PHE A 111 -14.90 14.73 6.93
CA PHE A 111 -16.26 15.04 7.35
C PHE A 111 -16.26 16.08 8.48
N PRO A 112 -15.89 17.36 8.19
CA PRO A 112 -15.95 18.42 9.17
C PRO A 112 -17.40 18.67 9.60
N ARG A 113 -17.59 18.93 10.90
CA ARG A 113 -18.89 19.25 11.48
C ARG A 113 -19.33 20.68 11.15
#